data_AF-A0A3D5VUG6-F1
#
_entry.id   AF-A0A3D5VUG6-F1
#
_cell.length_a   1.000
_cell.length_b   1.000
_cell.length_c   1.000
_cell.angle_alpha   90.00
_cell.angle_beta   90.00
_cell.angle_gamma   90.00
#
_symmetry.space_group_name_H-M   'P 1'
#
loop_
_entity.id
_entity.type
_entity.pdbx_description
1 polymer ?
#
loop_
_entity_poly.entity_id
_entity_poly.type
_entity_poly.pdbx_seq_one_letter_code
_entity_poly.pdbx_strand_id
1 'polypeptide(L)'
;MQVSGTTPMAAAAVDLGAAGYTEQEFYAAGQAQRYRGALRGAQATAELIDGGWPYRTRVLVRTPKAAKFNGTLVVEWANVTMGQDVDFAFAESYAHLLREGYAVAVVSAQRVGVERLKTWSPQRYGELNVAADSTDPKTGEQIDVCPAGTPCAGGDPLSWDIFTQVAMALKDNAGPTPPLPGLKVRQVIAMGESQSAMRLSLYYNAIHPLYRFFDGFVFLDLAQQMRADIPTPAISVNSESLEAFLPPPTTSQYTRVWEVAGTSHASYYAVNYVDTLLLRDKSVLGPNGPLTFTQMMAAQGCKLNPLFSKVDTGLVLNAAIDGVRQWALTGRPAAPTRQFQRDEKNKVLRDSDGKVVGGVRLAQFTVPTAHTAPNGDALGCLLAGHHRDFTAAELQQRYTSQNAYAQQVRTVMKQLAVQGYVLPHDAQAAALTAKQTRFAR
;
A
#
# COMPACT_ATOMS: atom_id res chain seq x y z
N MET A 1 11.27 -24.59 4.18
CA MET A 1 12.24 -24.95 5.23
C MET A 1 11.84 -24.18 6.47
N GLN A 2 11.19 -24.83 7.45
CA GLN A 2 10.82 -24.16 8.70
C GLN A 2 11.96 -24.38 9.71
N VAL A 3 12.51 -23.30 10.26
CA VAL A 3 13.33 -23.40 11.46
C VAL A 3 12.35 -23.63 12.62
N SER A 4 12.43 -24.82 13.23
CA SER A 4 11.49 -25.26 14.27
C SER A 4 11.39 -24.20 15.38
N GLY A 5 10.16 -23.90 15.81
CA GLY A 5 9.89 -22.91 16.86
C GLY A 5 9.99 -21.43 16.42
N THR A 6 10.10 -21.13 15.12
CA THR A 6 10.17 -19.74 14.63
C THR A 6 9.02 -19.38 13.69
N THR A 7 8.54 -18.14 13.78
CA THR A 7 7.61 -17.55 12.81
C THR A 7 8.36 -16.75 11.75
N PRO A 8 7.82 -16.63 10.51
CA PRO A 8 8.39 -15.72 9.51
C PRO A 8 8.40 -14.28 10.05
N MET A 9 9.45 -13.52 9.72
CA MET A 9 9.45 -12.06 9.94
C MET A 9 8.44 -11.43 8.98
N ALA A 10 7.68 -10.45 9.46
CA ALA A 10 6.58 -9.81 8.77
C ALA A 10 5.41 -10.76 8.41
N ALA A 11 5.26 -11.88 9.12
CA ALA A 11 4.03 -12.67 9.10
C ALA A 11 2.82 -11.79 9.48
N ALA A 12 1.62 -12.11 9.00
CA ALA A 12 0.44 -11.28 9.24
C ALA A 12 0.20 -11.02 10.74
N ALA A 13 -0.05 -9.77 11.13
CA ALA A 13 -0.29 -9.38 12.52
C ALA A 13 -1.78 -9.47 12.94
N VAL A 14 -2.54 -10.37 12.31
CA VAL A 14 -3.97 -10.60 12.53
C VAL A 14 -4.28 -12.09 12.57
N ASP A 15 -5.41 -12.47 13.18
CA ASP A 15 -5.85 -13.85 13.22
C ASP A 15 -6.41 -14.30 11.85
N LEU A 16 -5.52 -14.83 11.02
CA LEU A 16 -5.89 -15.40 9.72
C LEU A 16 -6.79 -16.63 9.86
N GLY A 17 -6.61 -17.43 10.91
CA GLY A 17 -7.41 -18.64 11.15
C GLY A 17 -8.89 -18.30 11.34
N ALA A 18 -9.18 -17.27 12.14
CA ALA A 18 -10.53 -16.75 12.34
C ALA A 18 -11.16 -16.24 11.03
N ALA A 19 -10.37 -15.74 10.09
CA ALA A 19 -10.83 -15.32 8.77
C ALA A 19 -11.00 -16.48 7.75
N GLY A 20 -10.59 -17.70 8.12
CA GLY A 20 -10.57 -18.86 7.24
C GLY A 20 -9.38 -18.88 6.26
N TYR A 21 -8.25 -18.33 6.70
CA TYR A 21 -7.02 -18.20 5.91
C TYR A 21 -5.86 -18.97 6.52
N THR A 22 -4.90 -19.29 5.66
CA THR A 22 -3.56 -19.75 6.04
C THR A 22 -2.52 -18.78 5.50
N GLU A 23 -1.38 -18.68 6.18
CA GLU A 23 -0.18 -18.03 5.65
C GLU A 23 0.95 -19.04 5.54
N GLN A 24 1.60 -19.06 4.40
CA GLN A 24 2.75 -19.91 4.12
C GLN A 24 3.89 -19.06 3.57
N GLU A 25 5.11 -19.41 3.99
CA GLU A 25 6.32 -18.81 3.47
C GLU A 25 6.94 -19.74 2.42
N PHE A 26 7.33 -19.15 1.29
CA PHE A 26 8.03 -19.84 0.22
C PHE A 26 9.34 -19.13 -0.12
N TYR A 27 10.27 -19.91 -0.65
CA TYR A 27 11.38 -19.38 -1.42
C TYR A 27 11.08 -19.50 -2.90
N ALA A 28 11.30 -18.42 -3.63
CA ALA A 28 11.25 -18.40 -5.07
C ALA A 28 12.67 -18.20 -5.60
N ALA A 29 13.07 -19.00 -6.57
CA ALA A 29 14.38 -18.94 -7.18
C ALA A 29 14.26 -19.05 -8.70
N GLY A 30 15.17 -18.40 -9.40
CA GLY A 30 15.16 -18.33 -10.86
C GLY A 30 16.38 -17.58 -11.38
N GLN A 31 16.32 -17.22 -12.65
CA GLN A 31 17.32 -16.37 -13.30
C GLN A 31 16.63 -15.11 -13.80
N ALA A 32 17.00 -13.96 -13.24
CA ALA A 32 16.43 -12.67 -13.56
C ALA A 32 17.14 -11.99 -14.75
N GLN A 33 16.37 -11.20 -15.46
CA GLN A 33 16.77 -10.24 -16.46
C GLN A 33 17.08 -8.88 -15.80
N ARG A 34 17.99 -8.09 -16.41
CA ARG A 34 18.21 -6.68 -16.05
C ARG A 34 17.67 -5.77 -17.13
N TYR A 35 17.24 -4.57 -16.71
CA TYR A 35 16.67 -3.56 -17.59
C TYR A 35 17.37 -2.22 -17.39
N ARG A 36 17.33 -1.38 -18.43
CA ARG A 36 17.70 0.03 -18.38
C ARG A 36 16.51 0.91 -18.76
N GLY A 37 16.37 2.04 -18.10
CA GLY A 37 15.32 3.03 -18.37
C GLY A 37 14.13 2.96 -17.42
N ALA A 38 14.21 2.16 -16.34
CA ALA A 38 13.19 2.07 -15.31
C ALA A 38 13.44 3.10 -14.19
N LEU A 39 13.56 4.38 -14.61
CA LEU A 39 13.92 5.51 -13.76
C LEU A 39 12.71 6.32 -13.30
N ARG A 40 12.91 7.17 -12.29
CA ARG A 40 11.92 8.18 -11.89
C ARG A 40 11.55 9.07 -13.09
N GLY A 41 10.26 9.23 -13.34
CA GLY A 41 9.72 9.97 -14.47
C GLY A 41 9.71 9.20 -15.79
N ALA A 42 10.11 7.91 -15.82
CA ALA A 42 10.08 7.13 -17.04
C ALA A 42 8.67 7.11 -17.66
N GLN A 43 8.59 7.51 -18.92
CA GLN A 43 7.39 7.46 -19.77
C GLN A 43 7.64 6.60 -21.02
N ALA A 44 8.67 5.76 -20.99
CA ALA A 44 9.04 4.84 -22.05
C ALA A 44 9.20 3.43 -21.49
N THR A 45 9.08 2.45 -22.37
CA THR A 45 9.35 1.04 -22.05
C THR A 45 10.85 0.87 -21.84
N ALA A 46 11.24 0.16 -20.80
CA ALA A 46 12.63 -0.15 -20.50
C ALA A 46 13.24 -1.06 -21.58
N GLU A 47 14.55 -0.98 -21.74
CA GLU A 47 15.33 -1.86 -22.60
C GLU A 47 15.83 -3.05 -21.78
N LEU A 48 15.65 -4.27 -22.30
CA LEU A 48 16.32 -5.46 -21.79
C LEU A 48 17.82 -5.35 -22.12
N ILE A 49 18.69 -5.37 -21.11
CA ILE A 49 20.15 -5.24 -21.33
C ILE A 49 20.88 -6.59 -21.30
N ASP A 50 20.51 -7.50 -20.39
CA ASP A 50 21.01 -8.87 -20.30
C ASP A 50 20.15 -9.73 -19.35
N GLY A 51 20.56 -10.99 -19.13
CA GLY A 51 19.88 -11.93 -18.25
C GLY A 51 20.73 -13.09 -17.77
N GLY A 52 20.08 -14.03 -17.07
CA GLY A 52 20.75 -15.20 -16.50
C GLY A 52 21.21 -15.01 -15.05
N TRP A 53 20.83 -13.91 -14.40
CA TRP A 53 21.28 -13.57 -13.05
C TRP A 53 20.54 -14.41 -12.00
N PRO A 54 21.21 -15.33 -11.30
CA PRO A 54 20.52 -16.18 -10.35
C PRO A 54 20.00 -15.36 -9.17
N TYR A 55 18.77 -15.64 -8.76
CA TYR A 55 18.21 -15.09 -7.53
C TYR A 55 17.53 -16.16 -6.71
N ARG A 56 17.45 -15.90 -5.40
CA ARG A 56 16.60 -16.61 -4.44
C ARG A 56 16.02 -15.59 -3.48
N THR A 57 14.70 -15.51 -3.42
CA THR A 57 13.98 -14.57 -2.57
C THR A 57 12.87 -15.25 -1.76
N ARG A 58 12.23 -14.49 -0.87
CA ARG A 58 11.11 -14.91 -0.03
C ARG A 58 9.79 -14.34 -0.58
N VAL A 59 8.73 -15.13 -0.47
CA VAL A 59 7.35 -14.67 -0.61
C VAL A 59 6.50 -15.21 0.54
N LEU A 60 5.69 -14.34 1.15
CA LEU A 60 4.63 -14.73 2.08
C LEU A 60 3.32 -14.81 1.32
N VAL A 61 2.62 -15.94 1.40
CA VAL A 61 1.39 -16.19 0.67
C VAL A 61 0.26 -16.49 1.64
N ARG A 62 -0.79 -15.67 1.59
CA ARG A 62 -2.00 -15.76 2.40
C ARG A 62 -3.13 -16.26 1.52
N THR A 63 -3.70 -17.41 1.87
CA THR A 63 -4.70 -18.08 1.04
C THR A 63 -5.99 -18.33 1.79
N PRO A 64 -7.17 -18.03 1.19
CA PRO A 64 -8.44 -18.47 1.71
C PRO A 64 -8.65 -19.97 1.44
N LYS A 65 -9.58 -20.58 2.17
CA LYS A 65 -10.21 -21.83 1.73
C LYS A 65 -10.75 -21.70 0.29
N ALA A 66 -10.63 -22.74 -0.53
CA ALA A 66 -11.03 -22.72 -1.94
C ALA A 66 -12.47 -22.23 -2.18
N ALA A 67 -13.42 -22.61 -1.32
CA ALA A 67 -14.81 -22.18 -1.41
C ALA A 67 -15.03 -20.67 -1.19
N LYS A 68 -14.07 -19.97 -0.58
CA LYS A 68 -14.11 -18.52 -0.34
C LYS A 68 -13.30 -17.75 -1.38
N PHE A 69 -12.42 -18.39 -2.14
CA PHE A 69 -11.53 -17.70 -3.07
C PHE A 69 -12.32 -17.00 -4.20
N ASN A 70 -12.06 -15.70 -4.40
CA ASN A 70 -12.79 -14.88 -5.38
C ASN A 70 -12.15 -14.86 -6.78
N GLY A 71 -11.08 -15.64 -6.99
CA GLY A 71 -10.35 -15.74 -8.25
C GLY A 71 -9.24 -14.70 -8.44
N THR A 72 -9.00 -13.81 -7.48
CA THR A 72 -8.02 -12.72 -7.61
C THR A 72 -6.85 -12.90 -6.64
N LEU A 73 -5.64 -12.84 -7.17
CA LEU A 73 -4.40 -12.74 -6.42
C LEU A 73 -3.98 -11.27 -6.36
N VAL A 74 -3.80 -10.74 -5.15
CA VAL A 74 -3.17 -9.42 -4.93
C VAL A 74 -1.70 -9.66 -4.58
N VAL A 75 -0.80 -9.06 -5.34
CA VAL A 75 0.65 -9.18 -5.14
C VAL A 75 1.18 -7.84 -4.66
N GLU A 76 1.52 -7.76 -3.38
CA GLU A 76 2.13 -6.60 -2.78
C GLU A 76 3.66 -6.63 -2.97
N TRP A 77 4.19 -5.54 -3.50
CA TRP A 77 5.63 -5.29 -3.49
C TRP A 77 6.03 -4.86 -2.07
N ALA A 78 6.82 -5.68 -1.36
CA ALA A 78 7.19 -5.37 0.03
C ALA A 78 7.91 -4.02 0.13
N ASN A 79 7.42 -3.16 1.03
CA ASN A 79 8.02 -1.86 1.28
C ASN A 79 9.22 -2.02 2.22
N VAL A 80 10.36 -1.40 1.87
CA VAL A 80 11.62 -1.50 2.63
C VAL A 80 12.06 -0.20 3.29
N THR A 81 11.17 0.80 3.36
CA THR A 81 11.47 2.15 3.91
C THR A 81 11.96 2.09 5.36
N MET A 82 11.52 1.08 6.12
CA MET A 82 11.99 0.83 7.49
C MET A 82 13.32 0.07 7.56
N GLY A 83 14.02 -0.13 6.44
CA GLY A 83 15.19 -0.99 6.37
C GLY A 83 14.84 -2.49 6.42
N GLN A 84 13.57 -2.84 6.24
CA GLN A 84 13.05 -4.20 6.28
C GLN A 84 11.73 -4.32 5.51
N ASP A 85 11.38 -5.53 5.09
CA ASP A 85 10.08 -5.79 4.45
C ASP A 85 8.92 -5.52 5.43
N VAL A 86 7.99 -4.68 5.01
CA VAL A 86 6.70 -4.44 5.67
C VAL A 86 5.60 -4.39 4.60
N ASP A 87 4.45 -4.98 4.92
CA ASP A 87 3.26 -5.07 4.08
C ASP A 87 2.24 -3.96 4.41
N PHE A 88 2.67 -2.69 4.24
CA PHE A 88 1.85 -1.52 4.60
C PHE A 88 0.53 -1.43 3.83
N ALA A 89 0.49 -1.84 2.56
CA ALA A 89 -0.76 -1.78 1.80
C ALA A 89 -1.74 -2.87 2.27
N PHE A 90 -1.26 -4.06 2.62
CA PHE A 90 -2.08 -5.04 3.32
C PHE A 90 -2.51 -4.55 4.70
N ALA A 91 -1.66 -3.86 5.45
CA ALA A 91 -2.01 -3.31 6.76
C ALA A 91 -3.23 -2.37 6.71
N GLU A 92 -3.39 -1.61 5.62
CA GLU A 92 -4.56 -0.74 5.39
C GLU A 92 -5.82 -1.53 4.95
N SER A 93 -5.66 -2.61 4.19
CA SER A 93 -6.78 -3.28 3.50
C SER A 93 -7.06 -4.73 3.92
N TYR A 94 -6.37 -5.28 4.92
CA TYR A 94 -6.46 -6.71 5.26
C TYR A 94 -7.90 -7.15 5.53
N ALA A 95 -8.68 -6.35 6.25
CA ALA A 95 -10.04 -6.73 6.62
C ALA A 95 -10.93 -6.93 5.38
N HIS A 96 -10.75 -6.11 4.35
CA HIS A 96 -11.44 -6.27 3.07
C HIS A 96 -10.91 -7.47 2.28
N LEU A 97 -9.59 -7.56 2.11
CA LEU A 97 -8.95 -8.64 1.36
C LEU A 97 -9.35 -10.02 1.90
N LEU A 98 -9.30 -10.17 3.23
CA LEU A 98 -9.67 -11.41 3.91
C LEU A 98 -11.18 -11.68 3.82
N ARG A 99 -12.03 -10.67 3.98
CA ARG A 99 -13.49 -10.82 3.89
C ARG A 99 -13.93 -11.29 2.50
N GLU A 100 -13.44 -10.63 1.45
CA GLU A 100 -13.86 -10.87 0.07
C GLU A 100 -13.17 -12.05 -0.61
N GLY A 101 -12.24 -12.73 0.07
CA GLY A 101 -11.68 -13.97 -0.46
C GLY A 101 -10.52 -13.80 -1.45
N TYR A 102 -9.73 -12.74 -1.33
CA TYR A 102 -8.52 -12.57 -2.14
C TYR A 102 -7.41 -13.51 -1.66
N ALA A 103 -6.63 -14.08 -2.58
CA ALA A 103 -5.30 -14.55 -2.21
C ALA A 103 -4.37 -13.33 -2.16
N VAL A 104 -3.45 -13.28 -1.21
CA VAL A 104 -2.50 -12.16 -1.07
C VAL A 104 -1.08 -12.70 -1.02
N ALA A 105 -0.16 -12.15 -1.80
CA ALA A 105 1.25 -12.47 -1.75
C ALA A 105 2.08 -11.22 -1.49
N VAL A 106 3.03 -11.28 -0.56
CA VAL A 106 3.98 -10.20 -0.26
C VAL A 106 5.37 -10.63 -0.73
N VAL A 107 5.92 -9.93 -1.73
CA VAL A 107 7.17 -10.33 -2.40
C VAL A 107 8.34 -9.48 -1.93
N SER A 108 9.38 -10.13 -1.42
CA SER A 108 10.66 -9.51 -1.06
C SER A 108 11.50 -9.24 -2.33
N ALA A 109 11.15 -8.20 -3.10
CA ALA A 109 11.82 -7.94 -4.38
C ALA A 109 13.13 -7.16 -4.24
N GLN A 110 13.41 -6.55 -3.08
CA GLN A 110 14.49 -5.58 -2.89
C GLN A 110 15.59 -6.11 -1.98
N ARG A 111 16.85 -5.73 -2.25
CA ARG A 111 18.03 -6.16 -1.50
C ARG A 111 17.96 -5.75 -0.02
N VAL A 112 17.44 -4.55 0.28
CA VAL A 112 17.31 -4.06 1.67
C VAL A 112 16.50 -5.04 2.53
N GLY A 113 15.32 -5.45 2.04
CA GLY A 113 14.46 -6.41 2.75
C GLY A 113 15.11 -7.79 2.89
N VAL A 114 15.72 -8.28 1.82
CA VAL A 114 16.39 -9.60 1.79
C VAL A 114 17.60 -9.65 2.72
N GLU A 115 18.46 -8.63 2.74
CA GLU A 115 19.60 -8.56 3.66
C GLU A 115 19.14 -8.41 5.12
N ARG A 116 18.04 -7.69 5.34
CA ARG A 116 17.46 -7.62 6.68
C ARG A 116 16.93 -8.96 7.17
N LEU A 117 16.28 -9.75 6.29
CA LEU A 117 15.87 -11.12 6.62
C LEU A 117 17.08 -11.96 7.02
N LYS A 118 18.16 -11.94 6.23
CA LYS A 118 19.41 -12.65 6.51
C LYS A 118 19.99 -12.30 7.87
N THR A 119 20.05 -11.02 8.21
CA THR A 119 20.55 -10.57 9.52
C THR A 119 19.59 -10.88 10.67
N TRP A 120 18.27 -10.91 10.44
CA TRP A 120 17.28 -11.25 11.46
C TRP A 120 17.30 -12.74 11.83
N SER A 121 17.40 -13.62 10.83
CA SER A 121 17.56 -15.06 11.05
C SER A 121 18.47 -15.68 9.98
N PRO A 122 19.80 -15.75 10.24
CA PRO A 122 20.75 -16.33 9.30
C PRO A 122 20.44 -17.78 8.95
N GLN A 123 19.97 -18.57 9.93
CA GLN A 123 19.65 -19.99 9.72
C GLN A 123 18.46 -20.19 8.77
N ARG A 124 17.49 -19.28 8.79
CA ARG A 124 16.31 -19.37 7.92
C ARG A 124 16.63 -18.80 6.55
N TYR A 125 17.25 -17.62 6.50
CA TYR A 125 17.31 -16.80 5.28
C TYR A 125 18.70 -16.65 4.68
N GLY A 126 19.75 -17.29 5.24
CA GLY A 126 21.14 -17.10 4.81
C GLY A 126 21.41 -17.37 3.33
N GLU A 127 20.60 -18.22 2.71
CA GLU A 127 20.69 -18.56 1.28
C GLU A 127 19.96 -17.58 0.34
N LEU A 128 19.22 -16.60 0.87
CA LEU A 128 18.57 -15.61 0.02
C LEU A 128 19.62 -14.73 -0.66
N ASN A 129 19.42 -14.45 -1.95
CA ASN A 129 20.27 -13.58 -2.73
C ASN A 129 19.45 -12.93 -3.84
N VAL A 130 19.44 -11.60 -3.85
CA VAL A 130 18.83 -10.79 -4.93
C VAL A 130 19.81 -9.75 -5.46
N ALA A 131 21.09 -9.88 -5.10
CA ALA A 131 22.14 -8.98 -5.53
C ALA A 131 22.61 -9.33 -6.95
N ALA A 132 22.92 -8.30 -7.72
CA ALA A 132 23.62 -8.41 -8.99
C ALA A 132 24.52 -7.18 -9.16
N ASP A 133 25.50 -7.30 -10.06
CA ASP A 133 26.23 -6.14 -10.54
C ASP A 133 25.21 -5.13 -11.11
N SER A 134 25.38 -3.86 -10.79
CA SER A 134 24.55 -2.77 -11.30
C SER A 134 25.23 -2.04 -12.46
N THR A 135 26.25 -2.62 -13.09
CA THR A 135 26.93 -2.06 -14.26
C THR A 135 26.25 -2.51 -15.55
N ASP A 136 25.95 -1.56 -16.44
CA ASP A 136 25.42 -1.79 -17.77
C ASP A 136 26.50 -2.41 -18.66
N PRO A 137 26.27 -3.59 -19.26
CA PRO A 137 27.29 -4.29 -20.04
C PRO A 137 27.63 -3.60 -21.36
N LYS A 138 26.76 -2.72 -21.87
CA LYS A 138 26.98 -1.97 -23.12
C LYS A 138 27.77 -0.68 -22.88
N THR A 139 27.47 0.05 -21.81
CA THR A 139 28.07 1.38 -21.56
C THR A 139 29.17 1.38 -20.50
N GLY A 140 29.21 0.37 -19.63
CA GLY A 140 30.11 0.35 -18.45
C GLY A 140 29.69 1.29 -17.33
N GLU A 141 28.56 1.99 -17.48
CA GLU A 141 28.01 2.90 -16.46
C GLU A 141 27.09 2.14 -15.50
N GLN A 142 26.77 2.74 -14.36
CA GLN A 142 25.79 2.17 -13.45
C GLN A 142 24.37 2.29 -14.05
N ILE A 143 23.61 1.20 -13.97
CA ILE A 143 22.23 1.07 -14.45
C ILE A 143 21.33 1.96 -13.59
N ASP A 144 20.53 2.80 -14.25
CA ASP A 144 19.44 3.57 -13.65
C ASP A 144 19.86 4.31 -12.36
N VAL A 145 21.04 4.96 -12.38
CA VAL A 145 21.50 5.83 -11.30
C VAL A 145 20.58 7.03 -11.16
N CYS A 146 20.20 7.33 -9.93
CA CYS A 146 19.52 8.57 -9.62
C CYS A 146 20.44 9.62 -9.03
N PRO A 147 20.05 10.90 -9.13
CA PRO A 147 20.76 11.97 -8.46
C PRO A 147 20.93 11.67 -6.96
N ALA A 148 22.11 12.00 -6.43
CA ALA A 148 22.41 11.83 -5.01
C ALA A 148 21.32 12.47 -4.14
N GLY A 149 20.91 11.77 -3.07
CA GLY A 149 19.84 12.21 -2.18
C GLY A 149 18.42 11.94 -2.69
N THR A 150 18.25 11.32 -3.86
CA THR A 150 16.93 10.90 -4.37
C THR A 150 16.70 9.42 -4.03
N PRO A 151 15.65 9.06 -3.27
CA PRO A 151 15.25 7.66 -3.12
C PRO A 151 14.81 7.12 -4.48
N CYS A 152 15.51 6.14 -5.05
CA CYS A 152 15.08 5.51 -6.29
C CYS A 152 15.66 4.08 -6.44
N ALA A 153 15.21 3.40 -7.49
CA ALA A 153 15.48 1.99 -7.78
C ALA A 153 16.94 1.60 -8.08
N GLY A 154 17.86 2.56 -8.27
CA GLY A 154 19.27 2.30 -8.53
C GLY A 154 19.87 1.42 -7.42
N GLY A 155 20.38 0.24 -7.79
CA GLY A 155 20.98 -0.72 -6.86
C GLY A 155 20.16 -2.00 -6.58
N ASP A 156 18.97 -2.15 -7.18
CA ASP A 156 18.22 -3.42 -7.20
C ASP A 156 17.85 -3.83 -8.64
N PRO A 157 18.83 -4.06 -9.53
CA PRO A 157 18.57 -4.26 -10.97
C PRO A 157 17.76 -5.52 -11.28
N LEU A 158 17.71 -6.50 -10.37
CA LEU A 158 16.91 -7.73 -10.52
C LEU A 158 15.47 -7.58 -10.04
N SER A 159 15.16 -6.57 -9.24
CA SER A 159 13.88 -6.48 -8.51
C SER A 159 12.64 -6.48 -9.42
N TRP A 160 12.76 -5.86 -10.60
CA TRP A 160 11.70 -5.81 -11.61
C TRP A 160 11.30 -7.20 -12.09
N ASP A 161 12.30 -8.01 -12.45
CA ASP A 161 12.04 -9.34 -12.98
C ASP A 161 11.73 -10.34 -11.87
N ILE A 162 12.37 -10.22 -10.70
CA ILE A 162 12.01 -11.01 -9.51
C ILE A 162 10.53 -10.84 -9.19
N PHE A 163 10.03 -9.60 -9.13
CA PHE A 163 8.61 -9.34 -8.87
C PHE A 163 7.70 -9.98 -9.93
N THR A 164 8.09 -9.88 -11.20
CA THR A 164 7.35 -10.46 -12.33
C THR A 164 7.32 -11.98 -12.28
N GLN A 165 8.48 -12.63 -12.22
CA GLN A 165 8.62 -14.08 -12.21
C GLN A 165 7.92 -14.71 -11.00
N VAL A 166 8.05 -14.10 -9.82
CA VAL A 166 7.35 -14.58 -8.61
C VAL A 166 5.84 -14.48 -8.82
N ALA A 167 5.33 -13.35 -9.32
CA ALA A 167 3.89 -13.18 -9.55
C ALA A 167 3.35 -14.17 -10.61
N MET A 168 4.10 -14.43 -11.68
CA MET A 168 3.79 -15.44 -12.69
C MET A 168 3.77 -16.85 -12.09
N ALA A 169 4.81 -17.23 -11.35
CA ALA A 169 4.88 -18.54 -10.71
C ALA A 169 3.74 -18.77 -9.70
N LEU A 170 3.31 -17.73 -8.97
CA LEU A 170 2.14 -17.79 -8.11
C LEU A 170 0.85 -18.02 -8.91
N LYS A 171 0.62 -17.25 -10.00
CA LYS A 171 -0.56 -17.39 -10.86
C LYS A 171 -0.65 -18.79 -11.47
N ASP A 172 0.48 -19.31 -11.94
CA ASP A 172 0.58 -20.62 -12.57
C ASP A 172 0.61 -21.77 -11.56
N ASN A 173 0.65 -21.45 -10.27
CA ASN A 173 0.77 -22.39 -9.18
C ASN A 173 2.00 -23.32 -9.36
N ALA A 174 3.10 -22.74 -9.84
CA ALA A 174 4.28 -23.45 -10.29
C ALA A 174 5.17 -23.89 -9.11
N GLY A 175 5.87 -25.01 -9.31
CA GLY A 175 6.86 -25.55 -8.37
C GLY A 175 6.47 -26.91 -7.78
N PRO A 176 7.40 -27.58 -7.09
CA PRO A 176 7.17 -28.91 -6.50
C PRO A 176 6.18 -28.86 -5.33
N THR A 177 6.09 -27.71 -4.65
CA THR A 177 5.07 -27.41 -3.65
C THR A 177 4.27 -26.22 -4.18
N PRO A 178 3.11 -26.47 -4.82
CA PRO A 178 2.33 -25.41 -5.43
C PRO A 178 1.91 -24.36 -4.38
N PRO A 179 2.13 -23.06 -4.62
CA PRO A 179 1.90 -22.01 -3.62
C PRO A 179 0.42 -21.70 -3.33
N LEU A 180 -0.47 -22.05 -4.26
CA LEU A 180 -1.93 -21.80 -4.21
C LEU A 180 -2.71 -23.09 -4.54
N PRO A 181 -2.53 -24.18 -3.78
CA PRO A 181 -3.08 -25.49 -4.14
C PRO A 181 -4.62 -25.47 -4.15
N GLY A 182 -5.21 -25.94 -5.26
CA GLY A 182 -6.67 -25.97 -5.45
C GLY A 182 -7.29 -24.61 -5.75
N LEU A 183 -6.51 -23.53 -5.85
CA LEU A 183 -6.99 -22.21 -6.24
C LEU A 183 -6.68 -21.95 -7.71
N LYS A 184 -7.69 -21.49 -8.47
CA LYS A 184 -7.50 -21.08 -9.87
C LYS A 184 -7.46 -19.56 -9.96
N VAL A 185 -6.27 -18.98 -10.02
CA VAL A 185 -6.07 -17.54 -10.17
C VAL A 185 -6.55 -17.10 -11.56
N ARG A 186 -7.50 -16.16 -11.61
CA ARG A 186 -8.07 -15.58 -12.83
C ARG A 186 -7.52 -14.19 -13.11
N GLN A 187 -7.26 -13.43 -12.05
CA GLN A 187 -6.70 -12.08 -12.12
C GLN A 187 -5.54 -11.90 -11.14
N VAL A 188 -4.56 -11.11 -11.53
CA VAL A 188 -3.44 -10.69 -10.69
C VAL A 188 -3.40 -9.16 -10.63
N ILE A 189 -3.53 -8.60 -9.43
CA ILE A 189 -3.44 -7.17 -9.18
C ILE A 189 -2.15 -6.89 -8.43
N ALA A 190 -1.35 -5.95 -8.90
CA ALA A 190 -0.18 -5.49 -8.16
C ALA A 190 -0.56 -4.33 -7.22
N MET A 191 0.01 -4.34 -6.01
CA MET A 191 -0.24 -3.33 -5.00
C MET A 191 1.07 -2.88 -4.34
N GLY A 192 1.11 -1.62 -3.90
CA GLY A 192 2.22 -1.10 -3.10
C GLY A 192 1.80 0.16 -2.38
N GLU A 193 2.57 0.51 -1.34
CA GLU A 193 2.44 1.74 -0.56
C GLU A 193 3.78 2.49 -0.49
N SER A 194 3.73 3.82 -0.50
CA SER A 194 4.88 4.71 -0.35
C SER A 194 6.01 4.42 -1.35
N GLN A 195 7.22 4.10 -0.88
CA GLN A 195 8.36 3.72 -1.73
C GLN A 195 8.02 2.55 -2.66
N SER A 196 7.26 1.55 -2.20
CA SER A 196 6.89 0.41 -3.05
C SER A 196 5.86 0.80 -4.11
N ALA A 197 4.94 1.72 -3.82
CA ALA A 197 4.05 2.33 -4.82
C ALA A 197 4.82 3.16 -5.86
N MET A 198 5.83 3.93 -5.42
CA MET A 198 6.74 4.62 -6.33
C MET A 198 7.43 3.63 -7.27
N ARG A 199 8.07 2.57 -6.75
CA ARG A 199 8.68 1.52 -7.58
C ARG A 199 7.69 0.84 -8.50
N LEU A 200 6.49 0.54 -8.00
CA LEU A 200 5.46 -0.11 -8.79
C LEU A 200 4.96 0.80 -9.93
N SER A 201 4.97 2.12 -9.76
CA SER A 201 4.63 3.05 -10.85
C SER A 201 5.72 3.10 -11.94
N LEU A 202 6.99 2.94 -11.56
CA LEU A 202 8.11 2.74 -12.49
C LEU A 202 7.95 1.41 -13.23
N TYR A 203 7.61 0.34 -12.51
CA TYR A 203 7.27 -0.95 -13.10
C TYR A 203 6.13 -0.81 -14.10
N TYR A 204 5.01 -0.17 -13.72
CA TYR A 204 3.87 0.06 -14.59
C TYR A 204 4.29 0.77 -15.88
N ASN A 205 5.07 1.84 -15.79
CA ASN A 205 5.46 2.62 -16.96
C ASN A 205 6.49 1.93 -17.85
N ALA A 206 7.48 1.27 -17.26
CA ALA A 206 8.69 0.85 -17.96
C ALA A 206 8.79 -0.67 -18.17
N ILE A 207 8.30 -1.48 -17.23
CA ILE A 207 8.49 -2.93 -17.23
C ILE A 207 7.22 -3.67 -17.66
N HIS A 208 6.06 -3.30 -17.13
CA HIS A 208 4.77 -3.92 -17.47
C HIS A 208 4.50 -3.96 -18.98
N PRO A 209 4.86 -2.96 -19.82
CA PRO A 209 4.66 -3.06 -21.26
C PRO A 209 5.42 -4.20 -21.95
N LEU A 210 6.49 -4.72 -21.34
CA LEU A 210 7.27 -5.87 -21.83
C LEU A 210 6.54 -7.20 -21.59
N TYR A 211 5.84 -7.32 -20.46
CA TYR A 211 5.19 -8.57 -20.03
C TYR A 211 3.69 -8.61 -20.23
N ARG A 212 3.03 -7.45 -20.04
CA ARG A 212 1.57 -7.27 -20.03
C ARG A 212 0.85 -8.30 -19.14
N PHE A 213 1.44 -8.55 -17.97
CA PHE A 213 1.06 -9.68 -17.12
C PHE A 213 -0.02 -9.34 -16.09
N PHE A 214 0.16 -8.24 -15.35
CA PHE A 214 -0.79 -7.83 -14.33
C PHE A 214 -2.09 -7.32 -14.96
N ASP A 215 -3.21 -7.75 -14.39
CA ASP A 215 -4.55 -7.33 -14.81
C ASP A 215 -4.90 -5.93 -14.29
N GLY A 216 -4.20 -5.45 -13.25
CA GLY A 216 -4.40 -4.11 -12.72
C GLY A 216 -3.41 -3.71 -11.63
N PHE A 217 -3.39 -2.42 -11.31
CA PHE A 217 -2.46 -1.82 -10.34
C PHE A 217 -3.15 -0.89 -9.36
N VAL A 218 -2.81 -1.02 -8.08
CA VAL A 218 -3.28 -0.12 -7.02
C VAL A 218 -2.06 0.46 -6.31
N PHE A 219 -2.05 1.78 -6.16
CA PHE A 219 -0.99 2.49 -5.47
C PHE A 219 -1.57 3.24 -4.28
N LEU A 220 -0.92 3.11 -3.12
CA LEU A 220 -1.18 3.97 -1.98
C LEU A 220 0.00 4.92 -1.78
N ASP A 221 -0.21 6.18 -2.14
CA ASP A 221 0.77 7.26 -2.04
C ASP A 221 2.06 7.11 -2.85
N LEU A 222 2.63 8.22 -3.34
CA LEU A 222 3.90 8.29 -4.08
C LEU A 222 3.96 7.59 -5.45
N ALA A 223 2.83 7.18 -6.02
CA ALA A 223 2.79 6.81 -7.44
C ALA A 223 3.18 8.02 -8.31
N GLN A 224 4.04 7.80 -9.29
CA GLN A 224 4.42 8.83 -10.25
C GLN A 224 3.39 8.94 -11.39
N GLN A 225 3.60 9.89 -12.31
CA GLN A 225 2.75 10.02 -13.50
C GLN A 225 2.71 8.70 -14.26
N MET A 226 1.53 8.09 -14.30
CA MET A 226 1.28 6.88 -15.08
C MET A 226 1.13 7.22 -16.55
N ARG A 227 1.70 6.39 -17.41
CA ARG A 227 1.57 6.49 -18.86
C ARG A 227 0.11 6.33 -19.31
N ALA A 228 -0.29 7.12 -20.29
CA ALA A 228 -1.66 7.10 -20.81
C ALA A 228 -1.93 5.95 -21.81
N ASP A 229 -0.88 5.38 -22.40
CA ASP A 229 -0.94 4.39 -23.49
C ASP A 229 -0.93 2.92 -23.02
N ILE A 230 -0.91 2.68 -21.71
CA ILE A 230 -0.95 1.34 -21.14
C ILE A 230 -2.41 0.95 -20.87
N PRO A 231 -2.97 -0.05 -21.59
CA PRO A 231 -4.38 -0.43 -21.49
C PRO A 231 -4.65 -1.33 -20.27
N THR A 232 -4.02 -1.04 -19.13
CA THR A 232 -4.18 -1.79 -17.88
C THR A 232 -4.73 -0.86 -16.81
N PRO A 233 -5.89 -1.20 -16.21
CA PRO A 233 -6.50 -0.43 -15.12
C PRO A 233 -5.51 -0.12 -14.00
N ALA A 234 -5.44 1.15 -13.62
CA ALA A 234 -4.60 1.59 -12.53
C ALA A 234 -5.24 2.71 -11.70
N ILE A 235 -5.20 2.59 -10.37
CA ILE A 235 -5.76 3.60 -9.46
C ILE A 235 -4.71 3.98 -8.42
N SER A 236 -4.40 5.28 -8.33
CA SER A 236 -3.61 5.85 -7.25
C SER A 236 -4.53 6.44 -6.20
N VAL A 237 -4.42 5.97 -4.96
CA VAL A 237 -5.05 6.56 -3.78
C VAL A 237 -3.98 7.35 -3.03
N ASN A 238 -4.19 8.65 -2.82
CA ASN A 238 -3.20 9.53 -2.23
C ASN A 238 -3.74 10.18 -0.96
N SER A 239 -2.90 10.32 0.06
CA SER A 239 -3.23 11.01 1.29
C SER A 239 -3.07 12.52 1.19
N GLU A 240 -3.74 13.25 2.09
CA GLU A 240 -3.52 14.71 2.20
C GLU A 240 -2.08 15.05 2.61
N SER A 241 -1.46 14.22 3.46
CA SER A 241 -0.10 14.48 3.97
C SER A 241 0.98 14.58 2.89
N LEU A 242 0.76 13.95 1.74
CA LEU A 242 1.70 13.93 0.62
C LEU A 242 1.27 14.84 -0.54
N GLU A 243 0.27 15.71 -0.35
CA GLU A 243 -0.32 16.56 -1.41
C GLU A 243 0.68 17.48 -2.13
N ALA A 244 1.81 17.79 -1.49
CA ALA A 244 2.85 18.69 -1.99
C ALA A 244 4.13 17.96 -2.45
N PHE A 245 4.21 16.62 -2.30
CA PHE A 245 5.44 15.88 -2.60
C PHE A 245 5.67 15.61 -4.08
N LEU A 246 4.58 15.43 -4.83
CA LEU A 246 4.62 15.19 -6.26
C LEU A 246 3.70 16.19 -6.96
N PRO A 247 4.03 16.62 -8.20
CA PRO A 247 3.10 17.36 -9.02
C PRO A 247 1.78 16.59 -9.17
N PRO A 248 0.63 17.30 -9.23
CA PRO A 248 -0.66 16.63 -9.42
C PRO A 248 -0.66 15.83 -10.73
N PRO A 249 -0.90 14.51 -10.68
CA PRO A 249 -0.86 13.67 -11.88
C PRO A 249 -2.07 13.93 -12.78
N THR A 250 -1.87 13.76 -14.08
CA THR A 250 -2.97 13.65 -15.05
C THR A 250 -3.44 12.19 -15.15
N THR A 251 -4.64 11.97 -15.69
CA THR A 251 -5.22 10.63 -15.87
C THR A 251 -5.66 10.38 -17.31
N SER A 252 -5.65 9.12 -17.72
CA SER A 252 -6.11 8.65 -19.03
C SER A 252 -7.44 7.91 -18.90
N GLN A 253 -7.92 7.32 -20.00
CA GLN A 253 -9.05 6.42 -19.92
C GLN A 253 -8.80 5.23 -18.99
N TYR A 254 -7.54 4.78 -18.82
CA TYR A 254 -7.11 3.60 -18.04
C TYR A 254 -6.63 3.88 -16.61
N THR A 255 -6.46 5.15 -16.24
CA THR A 255 -5.91 5.52 -14.92
C THR A 255 -6.88 6.38 -14.12
N ARG A 256 -6.84 6.27 -12.78
CA ARG A 256 -7.59 7.13 -11.86
C ARG A 256 -6.68 7.60 -10.73
N VAL A 257 -6.99 8.77 -10.19
CA VAL A 257 -6.33 9.33 -9.01
C VAL A 257 -7.41 9.78 -8.03
N TRP A 258 -7.35 9.28 -6.80
CA TRP A 258 -8.27 9.60 -5.71
C TRP A 258 -7.47 10.15 -4.54
N GLU A 259 -7.50 11.47 -4.36
CA GLU A 259 -6.87 12.15 -3.22
C GLU A 259 -7.86 12.21 -2.06
N VAL A 260 -7.49 11.70 -0.88
CA VAL A 260 -8.38 11.50 0.27
C VAL A 260 -8.15 12.61 1.30
N ALA A 261 -9.19 13.39 1.58
CA ALA A 261 -9.08 14.55 2.46
C ALA A 261 -8.95 14.12 3.93
N GLY A 262 -8.04 14.76 4.67
CA GLY A 262 -7.81 14.60 6.11
C GLY A 262 -6.94 13.42 6.51
N THR A 263 -6.37 12.68 5.56
CA THR A 263 -5.59 11.46 5.82
C THR A 263 -4.10 11.75 6.00
N SER A 264 -3.46 10.96 6.87
CA SER A 264 -2.01 10.83 6.96
C SER A 264 -1.51 9.74 6.01
N HIS A 265 -0.19 9.67 5.81
CA HIS A 265 0.43 8.73 4.87
C HIS A 265 0.14 7.27 5.23
N ALA A 266 0.31 6.93 6.51
CA ALA A 266 -0.23 5.72 7.11
C ALA A 266 -1.37 6.11 8.05
N SER A 267 -2.48 5.38 8.00
CA SER A 267 -3.61 5.59 8.88
C SER A 267 -3.31 5.09 10.30
N TYR A 268 -4.08 5.59 11.28
CA TYR A 268 -4.08 5.04 12.64
C TYR A 268 -4.28 3.51 12.65
N TYR A 269 -5.06 2.98 11.71
CA TYR A 269 -5.41 1.56 11.63
C TYR A 269 -4.27 0.70 11.11
N ALA A 270 -3.63 1.11 10.02
CA ALA A 270 -2.47 0.40 9.49
C ALA A 270 -1.28 0.45 10.44
N VAL A 271 -1.05 1.58 11.11
CA VAL A 271 0.05 1.68 12.07
C VAL A 271 -0.16 0.75 13.27
N ASN A 272 -1.38 0.56 13.76
CA ASN A 272 -1.63 -0.42 14.83
C ASN A 272 -1.28 -1.85 14.41
N TYR A 273 -1.56 -2.22 13.15
CA TYR A 273 -1.13 -3.50 12.58
C TYR A 273 0.40 -3.60 12.53
N VAL A 274 1.06 -2.56 12.01
CA VAL A 274 2.53 -2.53 11.86
C VAL A 274 3.21 -2.55 13.22
N ASP A 275 2.74 -1.78 14.19
CA ASP A 275 3.25 -1.77 15.57
C ASP A 275 3.19 -3.17 16.20
N THR A 276 2.09 -3.89 15.99
CA THR A 276 1.93 -5.28 16.45
C THR A 276 2.95 -6.21 15.79
N LEU A 277 3.15 -6.07 14.48
CA LEU A 277 4.13 -6.83 13.70
C LEU A 277 5.56 -6.59 14.22
N LEU A 278 5.96 -5.34 14.40
CA LEU A 278 7.31 -4.94 14.81
C LEU A 278 7.64 -5.44 16.22
N LEU A 279 6.70 -5.30 17.16
CA LEU A 279 6.89 -5.78 18.52
C LEU A 279 7.00 -7.30 18.59
N ARG A 280 6.13 -8.02 17.86
CA ARG A 280 6.16 -9.49 17.79
C ARG A 280 7.50 -10.00 17.27
N ASP A 281 7.98 -9.41 16.18
CA ASP A 281 9.18 -9.88 15.48
C ASP A 281 10.47 -9.36 16.11
N LYS A 282 10.38 -8.40 17.04
CA LYS A 282 11.53 -7.71 17.64
C LYS A 282 12.47 -7.17 16.55
N SER A 283 11.88 -6.72 15.46
CA SER A 283 12.57 -6.47 14.21
C SER A 283 13.24 -5.08 14.17
N VAL A 284 12.78 -4.17 15.04
CA VAL A 284 13.47 -2.93 15.38
C VAL A 284 13.72 -2.88 16.89
N LEU A 285 14.96 -2.65 17.30
CA LEU A 285 15.36 -2.60 18.70
C LEU A 285 15.79 -1.19 19.09
N GLY A 286 15.26 -0.70 20.21
CA GLY A 286 15.71 0.50 20.90
C GLY A 286 16.46 0.16 22.19
N PRO A 287 16.91 1.17 22.95
CA PRO A 287 17.68 0.98 24.18
C PRO A 287 16.99 0.11 25.24
N ASN A 288 15.64 0.14 25.28
CA ASN A 288 14.82 -0.52 26.29
C ASN A 288 14.01 -1.71 25.75
N GLY A 289 14.34 -2.22 24.56
CA GLY A 289 13.62 -3.33 23.92
C GLY A 289 13.05 -2.98 22.54
N PRO A 290 12.14 -3.80 21.99
CA PRO A 290 11.55 -3.58 20.67
C PRO A 290 10.81 -2.23 20.58
N LEU A 291 10.95 -1.56 19.44
CA LEU A 291 10.27 -0.30 19.15
C LEU A 291 9.09 -0.49 18.21
N THR A 292 8.06 0.32 18.40
CA THR A 292 6.95 0.43 17.44
C THR A 292 7.24 1.48 16.37
N PHE A 293 6.51 1.43 15.26
CA PHE A 293 6.59 2.46 14.22
C PHE A 293 6.09 3.81 14.76
N THR A 294 5.04 3.80 15.58
CA THR A 294 4.57 5.00 16.30
C THR A 294 5.69 5.64 17.13
N GLN A 295 6.44 4.86 17.90
CA GLN A 295 7.56 5.36 18.69
C GLN A 295 8.69 5.92 17.82
N MET A 296 9.00 5.25 16.71
CA MET A 296 10.00 5.73 15.74
C MET A 296 9.62 7.08 15.12
N MET A 297 8.34 7.27 14.76
CA MET A 297 7.86 8.55 14.22
C MET A 297 7.84 9.63 15.30
N ALA A 298 7.37 9.32 16.51
CA ALA A 298 7.33 10.27 17.63
C ALA A 298 8.73 10.77 18.02
N ALA A 299 9.76 9.92 17.88
CA ALA A 299 11.15 10.28 18.14
C ALA A 299 11.72 11.34 17.17
N GLN A 300 11.01 11.68 16.08
CA GLN A 300 11.42 12.74 15.15
C GLN A 300 11.08 14.15 15.64
N GLY A 301 10.56 14.31 16.86
CA GLY A 301 10.28 15.62 17.46
C GLY A 301 8.98 16.25 16.95
N CYS A 302 7.97 15.43 16.69
CA CYS A 302 6.67 15.91 16.22
C CYS A 302 5.99 16.80 17.27
N LYS A 303 5.34 17.89 16.81
CA LYS A 303 4.78 18.91 17.70
C LYS A 303 3.49 18.47 18.37
N LEU A 304 2.69 17.66 17.68
CA LEU A 304 1.37 17.23 18.12
C LEU A 304 1.34 15.72 18.36
N ASN A 305 0.67 15.31 19.44
CA ASN A 305 0.38 13.92 19.77
C ASN A 305 -1.10 13.79 20.19
N PRO A 306 -1.76 12.65 19.97
CA PRO A 306 -1.24 11.43 19.32
C PRO A 306 -1.04 11.56 17.80
N LEU A 307 -0.20 10.69 17.23
CA LEU A 307 0.10 10.63 15.80
C LEU A 307 -0.98 9.89 14.99
N PHE A 308 -0.91 10.01 13.66
CA PHE A 308 -1.74 9.33 12.66
C PHE A 308 -3.18 9.82 12.60
N SER A 309 -3.69 10.02 11.38
CA SER A 309 -5.08 10.39 11.18
C SER A 309 -6.01 9.20 11.42
N LYS A 310 -7.18 9.49 12.00
CA LYS A 310 -8.31 8.55 12.08
C LYS A 310 -9.25 8.65 10.87
N VAL A 311 -8.94 9.49 9.88
CA VAL A 311 -9.59 9.38 8.57
C VAL A 311 -9.03 8.13 7.89
N ASP A 312 -9.91 7.17 7.64
CA ASP A 312 -9.55 5.82 7.23
C ASP A 312 -9.33 5.73 5.71
N THR A 313 -8.09 5.97 5.26
CA THR A 313 -7.68 5.82 3.85
C THR A 313 -7.97 4.41 3.32
N GLY A 314 -7.91 3.39 4.19
CA GLY A 314 -8.20 2.00 3.87
C GLY A 314 -9.58 1.79 3.23
N LEU A 315 -10.60 2.59 3.59
CA LEU A 315 -11.94 2.50 2.98
C LEU A 315 -11.93 2.86 1.48
N VAL A 316 -11.08 3.81 1.09
CA VAL A 316 -10.91 4.23 -0.31
C VAL A 316 -9.98 3.26 -1.04
N LEU A 317 -8.94 2.76 -0.37
CA LEU A 317 -8.04 1.74 -0.91
C LEU A 317 -8.80 0.43 -1.23
N ASN A 318 -9.70 -0.01 -0.35
CA ASN A 318 -10.57 -1.16 -0.59
C ASN A 318 -11.41 -0.98 -1.86
N ALA A 319 -12.00 0.22 -2.04
CA ALA A 319 -12.76 0.55 -3.24
C ALA A 319 -11.87 0.60 -4.49
N ALA A 320 -10.60 0.98 -4.36
CA ALA A 320 -9.65 0.98 -5.47
C ALA A 320 -9.27 -0.44 -5.90
N ILE A 321 -9.04 -1.34 -4.93
CA ILE A 321 -8.76 -2.77 -5.19
C ILE A 321 -9.94 -3.43 -5.92
N ASP A 322 -11.16 -3.30 -5.40
CA ASP A 322 -12.34 -3.84 -6.08
C ASP A 322 -12.59 -3.12 -7.41
N GLY A 323 -12.43 -1.79 -7.46
CA GLY A 323 -12.60 -1.00 -8.68
C GLY A 323 -11.68 -1.46 -9.81
N VAL A 324 -10.38 -1.68 -9.54
CA VAL A 324 -9.42 -2.23 -10.49
C VAL A 324 -9.81 -3.64 -10.91
N ARG A 325 -10.20 -4.50 -9.95
CA ARG A 325 -10.65 -5.87 -10.23
C ARG A 325 -11.82 -5.89 -11.20
N GLN A 326 -12.88 -5.15 -10.90
CA GLN A 326 -14.10 -5.06 -11.72
C GLN A 326 -13.82 -4.43 -13.08
N TRP A 327 -12.94 -3.42 -13.11
CA TRP A 327 -12.56 -2.77 -14.35
C TRP A 327 -11.85 -3.74 -15.29
N ALA A 328 -10.87 -4.49 -14.79
CA ALA A 328 -10.20 -5.50 -15.59
C ALA A 328 -11.13 -6.65 -16.03
N LEU A 329 -12.13 -7.03 -15.22
CA LEU A 329 -13.10 -8.08 -15.58
C LEU A 329 -14.10 -7.64 -16.64
N THR A 330 -14.56 -6.39 -16.58
CA THR A 330 -15.77 -5.94 -17.30
C THR A 330 -15.49 -4.89 -18.36
N GLY A 331 -14.29 -4.31 -18.37
CA GLY A 331 -13.95 -3.13 -19.17
C GLY A 331 -14.62 -1.83 -18.70
N ARG A 332 -15.47 -1.88 -17.66
CA ARG A 332 -16.15 -0.69 -17.13
C ARG A 332 -15.22 0.06 -16.18
N PRO A 333 -14.89 1.34 -16.45
CA PRO A 333 -13.97 2.06 -15.61
C PRO A 333 -14.46 2.26 -14.18
N ALA A 334 -13.53 2.25 -13.23
CA ALA A 334 -13.78 2.64 -11.85
C ALA A 334 -14.20 4.12 -11.75
N ALA A 335 -14.67 4.51 -10.55
CA ALA A 335 -15.13 5.86 -10.26
C ALA A 335 -14.13 6.93 -10.77
N PRO A 336 -14.61 8.04 -11.37
CA PRO A 336 -13.74 9.06 -11.95
C PRO A 336 -12.71 9.63 -10.97
N THR A 337 -11.64 10.20 -11.49
CA THR A 337 -10.62 10.92 -10.73
C THR A 337 -11.24 11.98 -9.82
N ARG A 338 -10.76 12.05 -8.57
CA ARG A 338 -11.10 13.10 -7.59
C ARG A 338 -9.83 13.60 -6.94
N GLN A 339 -9.41 14.78 -7.36
CA GLN A 339 -8.25 15.48 -6.82
C GLN A 339 -8.70 16.66 -5.95
N PHE A 340 -7.80 17.12 -5.10
CA PHE A 340 -7.88 18.38 -4.40
C PHE A 340 -7.87 19.53 -5.40
N GLN A 341 -8.59 20.59 -5.06
CA GLN A 341 -8.52 21.83 -5.81
C GLN A 341 -7.20 22.53 -5.50
N ARG A 342 -6.59 23.12 -6.53
CA ARG A 342 -5.30 23.80 -6.43
C ARG A 342 -5.38 25.19 -7.06
N ASP A 343 -4.55 26.11 -6.58
CA ASP A 343 -4.36 27.41 -7.22
C ASP A 343 -3.46 27.31 -8.46
N GLU A 344 -3.22 28.44 -9.12
CA GLU A 344 -2.35 28.54 -10.30
C GLU A 344 -0.89 28.13 -10.03
N LYS A 345 -0.48 28.06 -8.77
CA LYS A 345 0.86 27.63 -8.32
C LYS A 345 0.86 26.17 -7.87
N ASN A 346 -0.20 25.41 -8.17
CA ASN A 346 -0.43 24.02 -7.74
C ASN A 346 -0.53 23.81 -6.23
N LYS A 347 -0.69 24.88 -5.44
CA LYS A 347 -0.89 24.76 -3.99
C LYS A 347 -2.32 24.32 -3.72
N VAL A 348 -2.50 23.34 -2.84
CA VAL A 348 -3.83 22.88 -2.44
C VAL A 348 -4.62 23.99 -1.75
N LEU A 349 -5.85 24.18 -2.23
CA LEU A 349 -6.81 25.12 -1.67
C LEU A 349 -7.41 24.57 -0.37
N ARG A 350 -7.56 25.46 0.60
CA ARG A 350 -8.18 25.18 1.89
C ARG A 350 -9.36 26.14 2.11
N ASP A 351 -10.41 25.66 2.75
CA ASP A 351 -11.56 26.48 3.12
C ASP A 351 -11.26 27.37 4.35
N SER A 352 -12.26 28.13 4.81
CA SER A 352 -12.12 29.03 5.97
C SER A 352 -11.76 28.31 7.26
N ASP A 353 -12.01 27.00 7.36
CA ASP A 353 -11.68 26.16 8.51
C ASP A 353 -10.31 25.48 8.35
N GLY A 354 -9.55 25.81 7.29
CA GLY A 354 -8.24 25.24 6.98
C GLY A 354 -8.30 23.82 6.42
N LYS A 355 -9.50 23.32 6.07
CA LYS A 355 -9.68 21.98 5.49
C LYS A 355 -9.43 22.01 3.99
N VAL A 356 -8.76 20.99 3.46
CA VAL A 356 -8.56 20.85 2.01
C VAL A 356 -9.90 20.88 1.26
N VAL A 357 -9.93 21.48 0.08
CA VAL A 357 -11.09 21.53 -0.84
C VAL A 357 -10.91 20.49 -1.95
N GLY A 358 -11.99 19.79 -2.32
CA GLY A 358 -11.96 18.72 -3.31
C GLY A 358 -11.68 17.34 -2.70
N GLY A 359 -11.19 16.42 -3.53
CA GLY A 359 -10.86 15.04 -3.16
C GLY A 359 -12.05 14.16 -2.77
N VAL A 360 -11.74 12.94 -2.31
CA VAL A 360 -12.67 12.03 -1.65
C VAL A 360 -12.76 12.43 -0.17
N ARG A 361 -13.96 12.83 0.28
CA ARG A 361 -14.19 13.34 1.63
C ARG A 361 -15.03 12.37 2.45
N LEU A 362 -14.36 11.50 3.21
CA LEU A 362 -15.02 10.52 4.08
C LEU A 362 -15.81 11.19 5.22
N ALA A 363 -16.69 10.43 5.87
CA ALA A 363 -17.46 10.93 7.01
C ALA A 363 -16.56 11.35 8.18
N GLN A 364 -15.42 10.67 8.38
CA GLN A 364 -14.43 11.03 9.40
C GLN A 364 -13.88 12.46 9.22
N PHE A 365 -13.93 13.01 8.00
CA PHE A 365 -13.47 14.36 7.68
C PHE A 365 -14.60 15.41 7.65
N THR A 366 -15.76 15.01 7.11
CA THR A 366 -16.92 15.90 6.90
C THR A 366 -17.83 15.98 8.11
N VAL A 367 -17.90 14.90 8.90
CA VAL A 367 -18.68 14.74 10.12
C VAL A 367 -17.74 14.20 11.21
N PRO A 368 -16.69 14.97 11.61
CA PRO A 368 -15.61 14.43 12.41
C PRO A 368 -16.03 14.13 13.85
N THR A 369 -15.35 13.16 14.47
CA THR A 369 -15.32 12.98 15.93
C THR A 369 -13.92 13.20 16.50
N ALA A 370 -12.98 13.66 15.67
CA ALA A 370 -11.63 13.99 16.04
C ALA A 370 -11.14 15.20 15.21
N HIS A 371 -10.24 15.98 15.77
CA HIS A 371 -9.42 16.91 15.00
C HIS A 371 -8.36 16.10 14.25
N THR A 372 -8.03 16.53 13.05
CA THR A 372 -6.92 16.00 12.26
C THR A 372 -6.12 17.17 11.71
N ALA A 373 -4.80 17.09 11.74
CA ALA A 373 -3.93 18.15 11.24
C ALA A 373 -2.61 17.59 10.69
N PRO A 374 -1.97 18.29 9.73
CA PRO A 374 -0.55 18.12 9.46
C PRO A 374 0.30 18.39 10.71
N ASN A 375 1.47 17.78 10.81
CA ASN A 375 2.26 17.81 12.06
C ASN A 375 3.72 18.28 11.86
N GLY A 376 3.89 19.37 11.12
CA GLY A 376 5.20 20.02 10.88
C GLY A 376 5.95 19.50 9.66
N ASP A 377 7.16 20.02 9.45
CA ASP A 377 7.90 19.86 8.19
C ASP A 377 8.88 18.67 8.19
N ALA A 378 9.25 18.15 9.38
CA ALA A 378 10.08 16.96 9.47
C ALA A 378 9.34 15.79 8.83
N LEU A 379 9.99 15.07 7.91
CA LEU A 379 9.35 14.09 7.03
C LEU A 379 8.47 13.10 7.82
N GLY A 380 8.99 12.43 8.86
CA GLY A 380 8.16 11.48 9.61
C GLY A 380 6.96 12.11 10.31
N CYS A 381 7.06 13.36 10.75
CA CYS A 381 5.94 14.06 11.36
C CYS A 381 4.91 14.50 10.32
N LEU A 382 5.36 14.95 9.15
CA LEU A 382 4.49 15.25 8.02
C LEU A 382 3.70 14.01 7.59
N LEU A 383 4.38 12.87 7.41
CA LEU A 383 3.78 11.58 7.07
C LEU A 383 2.82 11.09 8.15
N ALA A 384 3.18 11.26 9.42
CA ALA A 384 2.36 10.80 10.54
C ALA A 384 1.13 11.67 10.77
N GLY A 385 1.19 12.98 10.51
CA GLY A 385 0.08 13.87 10.88
C GLY A 385 -0.27 13.78 12.37
N HIS A 386 -1.52 14.08 12.71
CA HIS A 386 -2.01 14.11 14.07
C HIS A 386 -3.53 13.85 14.13
N HIS A 387 -3.99 13.28 15.24
CA HIS A 387 -5.40 13.30 15.62
C HIS A 387 -5.60 13.70 17.08
N ARG A 388 -6.77 14.26 17.41
CA ARG A 388 -7.28 14.36 18.78
C ARG A 388 -8.77 14.11 18.82
N ASP A 389 -9.20 13.09 19.53
CA ASP A 389 -10.62 12.82 19.72
C ASP A 389 -11.33 14.00 20.37
N PHE A 390 -12.54 14.31 19.91
CA PHE A 390 -13.40 15.29 20.54
C PHE A 390 -13.84 14.78 21.92
N THR A 391 -13.90 15.71 22.86
CA THR A 391 -14.55 15.48 24.14
C THR A 391 -16.05 15.31 23.94
N ALA A 392 -16.73 14.77 24.95
CA ALA A 392 -18.19 14.66 24.91
C ALA A 392 -18.88 16.03 24.76
N ALA A 393 -18.35 17.08 25.40
CA ALA A 393 -18.89 18.44 25.29
C ALA A 393 -18.74 18.99 23.87
N GLU A 394 -17.60 18.78 23.22
CA GLU A 394 -17.37 19.17 21.82
C GLU A 394 -18.31 18.42 20.87
N LEU A 395 -18.55 17.13 21.11
CA LEU A 395 -19.51 16.35 20.34
C LEU A 395 -20.95 16.86 20.52
N GLN A 396 -21.37 17.18 21.75
CA GLN A 396 -22.70 17.74 22.04
C GLN A 396 -22.88 19.15 21.44
N GLN A 397 -21.84 19.98 21.48
CA GLN A 397 -21.87 21.30 20.85
C GLN A 397 -21.97 21.20 19.32
N ARG A 398 -21.30 20.19 18.74
CA ARG A 398 -21.25 20.00 17.29
C ARG A 398 -22.48 19.29 16.72
N TYR A 399 -23.02 18.30 17.43
CA TYR A 399 -24.16 17.53 16.96
C TYR A 399 -25.26 17.51 18.01
N THR A 400 -26.47 17.85 17.56
CA THR A 400 -27.67 17.89 18.41
C THR A 400 -27.97 16.56 19.12
N SER A 401 -27.59 15.43 18.52
CA SER A 401 -27.69 14.11 19.16
C SER A 401 -26.80 13.08 18.47
N GLN A 402 -26.56 11.96 19.16
CA GLN A 402 -25.91 10.77 18.60
C GLN A 402 -26.65 10.24 17.35
N ASN A 403 -27.99 10.30 17.34
CA ASN A 403 -28.78 9.90 16.16
C ASN A 403 -28.58 10.86 14.99
N ALA A 404 -28.50 12.17 15.25
CA ALA A 404 -28.24 13.16 14.21
C ALA A 404 -26.84 12.95 13.60
N TYR A 405 -25.82 12.73 14.44
CA TYR A 405 -24.47 12.36 13.99
C TYR A 405 -24.48 11.09 13.13
N ALA A 406 -25.08 9.99 13.62
CA ALA A 406 -25.12 8.73 12.90
C ALA A 406 -25.86 8.84 11.55
N GLN A 407 -26.90 9.67 11.47
CA GLN A 407 -27.62 9.92 10.22
C GLN A 407 -26.78 10.74 9.22
N GLN A 408 -25.99 11.70 9.68
CA GLN A 408 -25.04 12.44 8.83
C GLN A 408 -23.96 11.50 8.28
N VAL A 409 -23.33 10.68 9.14
CA VAL A 409 -22.33 9.67 8.72
C VAL A 409 -22.92 8.73 7.68
N ARG A 410 -24.10 8.14 7.95
CA ARG A 410 -24.79 7.26 7.02
C ARG A 410 -25.04 7.92 5.67
N THR A 411 -25.43 9.19 5.67
CA THR A 411 -25.72 9.94 4.44
C THR A 411 -24.46 10.09 3.59
N VAL A 412 -23.37 10.57 4.19
CA VAL A 412 -22.08 10.73 3.50
C VAL A 412 -21.55 9.40 2.97
N MET A 413 -21.49 8.38 3.83
CA MET A 413 -20.89 7.09 3.47
C MET A 413 -21.72 6.36 2.41
N LYS A 414 -23.06 6.42 2.50
CA LYS A 414 -23.93 5.86 1.45
C LYS A 414 -23.74 6.57 0.11
N GLN A 415 -23.60 7.91 0.12
CA GLN A 415 -23.37 8.66 -1.10
C GLN A 415 -22.02 8.28 -1.75
N LEU A 416 -20.95 8.17 -0.97
CA LEU A 416 -19.65 7.71 -1.47
C LEU A 416 -19.69 6.28 -2.01
N ALA A 417 -20.51 5.41 -1.39
CA ALA A 417 -20.71 4.06 -1.89
C ALA A 417 -21.45 4.02 -3.24
N VAL A 418 -22.50 4.83 -3.40
CA VAL A 418 -23.19 4.98 -4.70
C VAL A 418 -22.24 5.54 -5.77
N GLN A 419 -21.33 6.43 -5.38
CA GLN A 419 -20.36 7.04 -6.28
C GLN A 419 -19.13 6.14 -6.57
N GLY A 420 -18.97 5.03 -5.86
CA GLY A 420 -17.89 4.06 -6.07
C GLY A 420 -16.55 4.40 -5.39
N TYR A 421 -16.53 5.33 -4.43
CA TYR A 421 -15.30 5.69 -3.68
C TYR A 421 -15.17 4.97 -2.33
N VAL A 422 -16.22 4.26 -1.90
CA VAL A 422 -16.25 3.42 -0.70
C VAL A 422 -17.08 2.18 -1.04
N LEU A 423 -16.79 1.03 -0.44
CA LEU A 423 -17.61 -0.16 -0.66
C LEU A 423 -18.93 -0.11 0.12
N PRO A 424 -20.04 -0.70 -0.40
CA PRO A 424 -21.33 -0.72 0.33
C PRO A 424 -21.23 -1.30 1.74
N HIS A 425 -20.46 -2.40 1.91
CA HIS A 425 -20.19 -2.99 3.22
C HIS A 425 -19.52 -2.00 4.17
N ASP A 426 -18.49 -1.30 3.69
CA ASP A 426 -17.70 -0.38 4.50
C ASP A 426 -18.51 0.86 4.89
N ALA A 427 -19.38 1.34 3.99
CA ALA A 427 -20.35 2.39 4.31
C ALA A 427 -21.38 1.96 5.36
N GLN A 428 -21.85 0.71 5.31
CA GLN A 428 -22.75 0.16 6.32
C GLN A 428 -22.04 0.01 7.68
N ALA A 429 -20.81 -0.50 7.68
CA ALA A 429 -19.99 -0.65 8.89
C ALA A 429 -19.75 0.72 9.56
N ALA A 430 -19.36 1.73 8.79
CA ALA A 430 -19.19 3.09 9.31
C ALA A 430 -20.48 3.66 9.93
N ALA A 431 -21.64 3.42 9.30
CA ALA A 431 -22.93 3.83 9.85
C ALA A 431 -23.30 3.10 11.15
N LEU A 432 -22.93 1.82 11.30
CA LEU A 432 -23.13 1.06 12.53
C LEU A 432 -22.21 1.55 13.64
N THR A 433 -20.93 1.77 13.35
CA THR A 433 -19.96 2.34 14.30
C THR A 433 -20.42 3.71 14.79
N ALA A 434 -20.93 4.57 13.90
CA ALA A 434 -21.44 5.88 14.28
C ALA A 434 -22.64 5.81 15.26
N LYS A 435 -23.49 4.78 15.16
CA LYS A 435 -24.57 4.54 16.13
C LYS A 435 -24.06 4.11 17.50
N GLN A 436 -22.82 3.64 17.61
CA GLN A 436 -22.21 3.22 18.88
C GLN A 436 -21.37 4.32 19.54
N THR A 437 -21.08 5.41 18.81
CA THR A 437 -20.36 6.57 19.33
C THR A 437 -21.12 7.19 20.50
N ARG A 438 -20.53 7.16 21.70
CA ARG A 438 -21.16 7.68 22.91
C ARG A 438 -20.91 9.17 23.04
N PHE A 439 -21.99 9.92 23.14
CA PHE A 439 -21.99 11.30 23.60
C PHE A 439 -22.24 11.15 25.10
N ALA A 440 -21.36 11.66 25.98
CA ALA A 440 -21.58 11.50 27.43
C ALA A 440 -23.00 11.98 27.79
N ARG A 441 -23.64 11.28 28.72
CA ARG A 441 -24.96 11.65 29.23
C ARG A 441 -24.85 12.74 30.27
#